data_AF-A0A958R2Z4-F1
#
_entry.id   AF-A0A958R2Z4-F1
#
_cell.length_a   1.000
_cell.length_b   1.000
_cell.length_c   1.000
_cell.angle_alpha   90.00
_cell.angle_beta   90.00
_cell.angle_gamma   90.00
#
_symmetry.space_group_name_H-M   'P 1'
#
loop_
_entity.id
_entity.type
_entity.pdbx_description
1 polymer ?
#
loop_
_entity_poly.entity_id
_entity_poly.type
_entity_poly.pdbx_seq_one_letter_code
_entity_poly.pdbx_strand_id
1 'polypeptide(L)'
;MRTLTMAMIALMTISLFSCQKKPSDSADEVAAKNNNNNNPPGNQSQWRPIRMGEMADYELDKNSRRTSPLVNRGSATAKVVNQGGSGANAFYVISLDYDIDVTYVGGQTGQQNIDTPAYFFTDALMDELRQKKQMDLTSFKIRHLGIEDANTLDGQSYDKCDVVEIYDVQQGALAQGPSVIGLAESLMADTAAATTGTMNASVDNLVIRARLHPSVPVMGAVQLDIQASSGGLPLKAGFDYKKR
;
A
#
# COMPACT_ATOMS: atom_id res chain seq x y z
N MET A 1 24.20 4.69 18.39
CA MET A 1 23.23 5.61 17.75
C MET A 1 23.10 5.11 16.32
N ARG A 2 22.07 4.37 15.87
CA ARG A 2 20.62 4.30 16.21
C ARG A 2 19.85 5.59 15.88
N THR A 3 19.59 5.81 14.59
CA THR A 3 18.43 6.53 14.01
C THR A 3 18.42 6.36 12.48
N LEU A 4 17.25 6.55 11.85
CA LEU A 4 16.95 6.49 10.40
C LEU A 4 16.98 5.12 9.71
N THR A 5 15.85 4.42 9.78
CA THR A 5 15.45 3.35 8.84
C THR A 5 13.96 3.55 8.54
N MET A 6 13.66 4.42 7.57
CA MET A 6 12.28 4.81 7.24
C MET A 6 12.20 5.19 5.76
N ALA A 7 12.08 4.20 4.87
CA ALA A 7 11.97 4.47 3.44
C ALA A 7 10.98 3.61 2.67
N MET A 8 10.48 2.52 3.26
CA MET A 8 9.42 1.70 2.69
C MET A 8 8.18 1.75 3.59
N ILE A 9 7.37 2.80 3.43
CA ILE A 9 6.40 3.18 4.47
C ILE A 9 4.98 3.36 3.95
N ALA A 10 4.76 3.35 2.64
CA ALA A 10 3.43 3.29 2.09
C ALA A 10 3.44 2.53 0.77
N LEU A 11 2.66 1.45 0.70
CA LEU A 11 1.96 0.98 -0.49
C LEU A 11 0.91 -0.02 0.00
N MET A 12 -0.31 0.04 -0.56
CA MET A 12 -1.49 -0.72 -0.09
C MET A 12 -1.94 -0.26 1.31
N THR A 13 -3.04 0.50 1.58
CA THR A 13 -3.73 0.50 2.94
C THR A 13 -5.15 1.16 2.98
N ILE A 14 -6.30 0.45 2.90
CA ILE A 14 -7.65 1.00 3.31
C ILE A 14 -8.64 -0.07 3.84
N SER A 15 -9.37 0.19 4.95
CA SER A 15 -10.48 -0.66 5.46
C SER A 15 -11.68 0.10 6.08
N LEU A 16 -12.85 -0.55 6.19
CA LEU A 16 -14.23 -0.01 6.39
C LEU A 16 -14.58 0.33 7.86
N PHE A 17 -15.49 1.30 8.06
CA PHE A 17 -16.95 1.09 7.89
C PHE A 17 -17.78 2.40 7.84
N SER A 18 -18.92 2.33 7.14
CA SER A 18 -20.15 3.15 7.28
C SER A 18 -20.11 4.68 7.16
N CYS A 19 -20.71 5.15 6.06
CA CYS A 19 -21.50 6.39 6.05
C CYS A 19 -22.55 6.39 7.18
N GLN A 20 -22.60 7.43 8.01
CA GLN A 20 -23.86 7.87 8.60
C GLN A 20 -24.44 9.03 7.79
N LYS A 21 -25.60 8.77 7.20
CA LYS A 21 -26.41 9.76 6.51
C LYS A 21 -26.96 10.75 7.55
N LYS A 22 -26.63 12.02 7.37
CA LYS A 22 -27.15 13.15 8.14
C LYS A 22 -28.69 13.15 8.12
N PRO A 23 -29.42 13.14 9.25
CA PRO A 23 -30.83 13.50 9.24
C PRO A 23 -30.94 15.00 8.95
N SER A 24 -31.82 15.36 8.01
CA SER A 24 -32.25 16.74 7.80
C SER A 24 -33.60 16.95 8.47
N ASP A 25 -33.85 18.20 8.86
CA ASP A 25 -35.17 18.78 9.19
C ASP A 25 -35.80 18.27 10.51
N SER A 26 -36.43 19.09 11.36
CA SER A 26 -36.65 20.55 11.35
C SER A 26 -36.86 21.09 12.78
N ALA A 27 -37.03 22.40 12.90
CA ALA A 27 -37.00 23.25 14.09
C ALA A 27 -37.88 22.91 15.33
N ASP A 28 -37.46 23.55 16.43
CA ASP A 28 -38.23 24.14 17.55
C ASP A 28 -38.22 23.54 18.98
N GLU A 29 -38.34 24.49 19.91
CA GLU A 29 -38.53 24.44 21.38
C GLU A 29 -37.37 24.17 22.38
N VAL A 30 -36.68 25.28 22.67
CA VAL A 30 -36.22 25.79 23.98
C VAL A 30 -36.64 25.00 25.25
N ALA A 31 -35.64 24.54 26.03
CA ALA A 31 -35.60 24.73 27.50
C ALA A 31 -34.20 24.46 28.08
N ALA A 32 -33.81 25.23 29.11
CA ALA A 32 -32.47 25.21 29.69
C ALA A 32 -32.26 24.12 30.76
N LYS A 33 -31.01 23.62 30.88
CA LYS A 33 -30.28 23.53 32.17
C LYS A 33 -28.79 23.17 32.02
N ASN A 34 -27.97 24.21 32.14
CA ASN A 34 -26.82 24.29 33.05
C ASN A 34 -26.14 22.98 33.49
N ASN A 35 -24.92 22.70 32.99
CA ASN A 35 -23.89 22.08 33.82
C ASN A 35 -22.47 22.38 33.31
N ASN A 36 -21.72 23.17 34.09
CA ASN A 36 -20.28 23.35 33.90
C ASN A 36 -19.55 22.09 34.36
N ASN A 37 -18.87 21.37 33.46
CA ASN A 37 -17.86 20.38 33.83
C ASN A 37 -16.66 20.48 32.89
N ASN A 38 -15.70 21.32 33.29
CA ASN A 38 -14.39 21.42 32.66
C ASN A 38 -13.54 20.19 33.02
N ASN A 39 -13.85 19.04 32.42
CA ASN A 39 -12.85 18.01 32.19
C ASN A 39 -12.21 18.29 30.82
N PRO A 40 -10.87 18.32 30.69
CA PRO A 40 -10.26 18.33 29.37
C PRO A 40 -10.68 17.05 28.63
N PRO A 41 -10.95 17.10 27.32
CA PRO A 41 -11.22 15.90 26.54
C PRO A 41 -9.95 15.05 26.53
N GLY A 42 -9.89 14.09 27.46
CA GLY A 42 -8.92 13.02 27.44
C GLY A 42 -9.08 12.29 26.13
N ASN A 43 -8.17 12.54 25.19
CA ASN A 43 -8.22 12.07 23.82
C ASN A 43 -7.95 10.56 23.82
N GLN A 44 -8.96 9.79 24.21
CA GLN A 44 -8.98 8.33 24.12
C GLN A 44 -9.02 7.99 22.64
N SER A 45 -7.84 7.96 22.01
CA SER A 45 -7.63 7.31 20.72
C SER A 45 -8.15 5.89 20.88
N GLN A 46 -9.34 5.62 20.35
CA GLN A 46 -9.89 4.27 20.29
C GLN A 46 -8.89 3.45 19.48
N TRP A 47 -8.11 2.63 20.17
CA TRP A 47 -7.20 1.70 19.55
C TRP A 47 -8.02 0.84 18.60
N ARG A 48 -7.72 0.96 17.29
CA ARG A 48 -8.37 0.16 16.26
C ARG A 48 -8.21 -1.33 16.59
N PRO A 49 -9.15 -2.19 16.17
CA PRO A 49 -9.02 -3.63 16.40
C PRO A 49 -7.65 -4.12 15.95
N ILE A 50 -7.06 -5.01 16.74
CA ILE A 50 -5.73 -5.56 16.51
C ILE A 50 -5.73 -6.29 15.15
N ARG A 51 -5.12 -5.69 14.13
CA ARG A 51 -5.09 -6.21 12.75
C ARG A 51 -4.17 -7.43 12.55
N MET A 52 -3.57 -7.93 13.63
CA MET A 52 -2.68 -9.09 13.65
C MET A 52 -3.36 -10.30 13.01
N GLY A 53 -2.71 -10.91 12.04
CA GLY A 53 -3.24 -12.08 11.31
C GLY A 53 -4.18 -11.74 10.16
N GLU A 54 -4.50 -10.47 9.89
CA GLU A 54 -5.08 -10.09 8.60
C GLU A 54 -4.14 -10.56 7.47
N MET A 55 -4.73 -11.07 6.38
CA MET A 55 -4.02 -11.61 5.22
C MET A 55 -4.78 -11.26 3.93
N ALA A 56 -4.06 -10.93 2.87
CA ALA A 56 -4.60 -10.63 1.56
C ALA A 56 -3.74 -11.32 0.48
N ASP A 57 -4.37 -12.09 -0.39
CA ASP A 57 -3.72 -12.77 -1.50
C ASP A 57 -3.90 -11.99 -2.81
N TYR A 58 -2.91 -12.09 -3.68
CA TYR A 58 -2.79 -11.35 -4.91
C TYR A 58 -2.38 -12.27 -6.06
N GLU A 59 -3.01 -12.11 -7.21
CA GLU A 59 -2.70 -12.84 -8.44
C GLU A 59 -2.43 -11.87 -9.59
N LEU A 60 -1.43 -12.17 -10.41
CA LEU A 60 -0.98 -11.32 -11.50
C LEU A 60 -1.99 -11.32 -12.66
N ASP A 61 -2.56 -10.14 -12.95
CA ASP A 61 -3.40 -9.89 -14.12
C ASP A 61 -2.58 -10.02 -15.42
N LYS A 62 -3.12 -10.71 -16.41
CA LYS A 62 -2.51 -10.89 -17.75
C LYS A 62 -2.91 -9.83 -18.77
N ASN A 63 -3.71 -8.85 -18.37
CA ASN A 63 -4.05 -7.70 -19.19
C ASN A 63 -2.78 -6.91 -19.58
N SER A 64 -2.51 -6.85 -20.90
CA SER A 64 -1.33 -6.18 -21.46
C SER A 64 -1.27 -4.66 -21.21
N ARG A 65 -2.36 -4.06 -20.72
CA ARG A 65 -2.36 -2.65 -20.24
C ARG A 65 -1.67 -2.49 -18.89
N ARG A 66 -1.68 -3.53 -18.05
CA ARG A 66 -1.22 -3.52 -16.65
C ARG A 66 0.04 -4.36 -16.42
N THR A 67 0.22 -5.43 -17.19
CA THR A 67 1.34 -6.36 -17.05
C THR A 67 2.11 -6.49 -18.37
N SER A 68 3.44 -6.36 -18.30
CA SER A 68 4.32 -6.57 -19.45
C SER A 68 4.34 -8.06 -19.84
N PRO A 69 4.46 -8.40 -21.14
CA PRO A 69 4.57 -9.80 -21.60
C PRO A 69 5.85 -10.51 -21.12
N LEU A 70 6.76 -9.78 -20.46
CA LEU A 70 7.93 -10.32 -19.79
C LEU A 70 7.60 -10.99 -18.44
N VAL A 71 6.41 -10.78 -17.86
CA VAL A 71 6.02 -11.44 -16.60
C VAL A 71 5.07 -12.60 -16.91
N ASN A 72 5.54 -13.84 -16.74
CA ASN A 72 4.87 -15.08 -17.17
C ASN A 72 3.78 -15.55 -16.21
N ARG A 73 3.97 -15.39 -14.90
CA ARG A 73 2.99 -15.62 -13.82
C ARG A 73 3.46 -14.89 -12.57
N GLY A 74 2.57 -14.67 -11.62
CA GLY A 74 2.91 -14.00 -10.37
C GLY A 74 1.83 -14.14 -9.32
N SER A 75 2.24 -14.26 -8.07
CA SER A 75 1.37 -14.21 -6.91
C SER A 75 2.10 -13.56 -5.75
N ALA A 76 1.34 -12.95 -4.84
CA ALA A 76 1.85 -12.44 -3.59
C ALA A 76 0.83 -12.62 -2.46
N THR A 77 1.30 -12.79 -1.23
CA THR A 77 0.47 -12.81 -0.02
C THR A 77 1.00 -11.76 0.94
N ALA A 78 0.18 -10.75 1.23
CA ALA A 78 0.46 -9.78 2.29
C ALA A 78 -0.18 -10.28 3.60
N LYS A 79 0.52 -10.13 4.72
CA LYS A 79 0.03 -10.57 6.04
C LYS A 79 0.55 -9.67 7.16
N VAL A 80 -0.32 -9.21 8.06
CA VAL A 80 0.09 -8.51 9.28
C VAL A 80 0.62 -9.53 10.29
N VAL A 81 1.94 -9.60 10.46
CA VAL A 81 2.62 -10.64 11.27
C VAL A 81 3.04 -10.18 12.66
N ASN A 82 3.29 -8.89 12.86
CA ASN A 82 3.65 -8.35 14.17
C ASN A 82 3.16 -6.90 14.34
N GLN A 83 3.20 -6.40 15.57
CA GLN A 83 2.99 -4.99 15.91
C GLN A 83 4.09 -4.54 16.87
N GLY A 84 4.55 -3.30 16.73
CA GLY A 84 5.65 -2.74 17.50
C GLY A 84 5.45 -1.25 17.80
N GLY A 85 6.36 -0.71 18.62
CA GLY A 85 6.29 0.68 19.07
C GLY A 85 5.13 0.96 20.03
N SER A 86 4.86 2.24 20.28
CA SER A 86 3.83 2.69 21.22
C SER A 86 3.37 4.11 20.91
N GLY A 87 2.06 4.39 21.08
CA GLY A 87 1.49 5.71 20.84
C GLY A 87 1.70 6.16 19.38
N ALA A 88 2.17 7.39 19.18
CA ALA A 88 2.44 7.95 17.85
C ALA A 88 3.50 7.17 17.04
N ASN A 89 4.35 6.38 17.71
CA ASN A 89 5.40 5.56 17.07
C ASN A 89 4.98 4.09 16.91
N ALA A 90 3.69 3.76 17.01
CA ALA A 90 3.20 2.41 16.76
C ALA A 90 3.34 2.05 15.27
N PHE A 91 3.67 0.79 14.98
CA PHE A 91 3.80 0.24 13.63
C PHE A 91 3.34 -1.22 13.57
N TYR A 92 2.97 -1.67 12.38
CA TYR A 92 2.70 -3.06 12.06
C TYR A 92 3.80 -3.60 11.16
N VAL A 93 4.19 -4.85 11.37
CA VAL A 93 5.11 -5.58 10.49
C VAL A 93 4.27 -6.39 9.52
N ILE A 94 4.46 -6.15 8.22
CA ILE A 94 3.73 -6.83 7.15
C ILE A 94 4.69 -7.77 6.44
N SER A 95 4.41 -9.06 6.47
CA SER A 95 5.06 -10.04 5.61
C SER A 95 4.46 -9.96 4.22
N LEU A 96 5.30 -9.83 3.20
CA LEU A 96 4.98 -9.97 1.79
C LEU A 96 5.74 -11.18 1.26
N ASP A 97 5.01 -12.28 1.10
CA ASP A 97 5.50 -13.51 0.47
C ASP A 97 5.18 -13.44 -1.03
N TYR A 98 6.11 -13.77 -1.92
CA TYR A 98 5.91 -13.68 -3.38
C TYR A 98 6.50 -14.85 -4.16
N ASP A 99 5.88 -15.18 -5.29
CA ASP A 99 6.37 -16.07 -6.36
C ASP A 99 6.05 -15.41 -7.71
N ILE A 100 7.06 -15.00 -8.47
CA ILE A 100 6.91 -14.35 -9.77
C ILE A 100 7.87 -14.97 -10.78
N ASP A 101 7.38 -15.19 -12.00
CA ASP A 101 8.13 -15.78 -13.11
C ASP A 101 8.32 -14.71 -14.20
N VAL A 102 9.57 -14.38 -14.52
CA VAL A 102 9.92 -13.35 -15.51
C VAL A 102 10.74 -13.97 -16.64
N THR A 103 10.35 -13.69 -17.88
CA THR A 103 11.03 -14.18 -19.09
C THR A 103 12.50 -13.77 -19.07
N TYR A 104 13.38 -14.72 -19.38
CA TYR A 104 14.84 -14.64 -19.30
C TYR A 104 15.45 -14.60 -17.88
N VAL A 105 14.66 -14.39 -16.83
CA VAL A 105 15.09 -14.36 -15.41
C VAL A 105 14.64 -15.62 -14.64
N GLY A 106 13.58 -16.29 -15.09
CA GLY A 106 12.99 -17.46 -14.45
C GLY A 106 12.10 -17.12 -13.25
N GLY A 107 11.88 -18.12 -12.40
CA GLY A 107 11.09 -18.00 -11.16
C GLY A 107 11.87 -17.35 -10.03
N GLN A 108 11.24 -16.38 -9.37
CA GLN A 108 11.77 -15.54 -8.31
C GLN A 108 10.80 -15.60 -7.13
N THR A 109 11.25 -16.19 -6.02
CA THR A 109 10.43 -16.37 -4.82
C THR A 109 11.11 -15.76 -3.60
N GLY A 110 10.35 -15.09 -2.73
CA GLY A 110 10.91 -14.52 -1.51
C GLY A 110 9.88 -14.09 -0.48
N GLN A 111 10.38 -13.69 0.68
CA GLN A 111 9.62 -13.13 1.78
C GLN A 111 10.27 -11.80 2.21
N GLN A 112 9.46 -10.78 2.44
CA GLN A 112 9.91 -9.48 2.93
C GLN A 112 9.04 -9.02 4.09
N ASN A 113 9.65 -8.53 5.17
CA ASN A 113 8.92 -7.92 6.28
C ASN A 113 9.03 -6.40 6.19
N ILE A 114 7.91 -5.69 6.27
CA ILE A 114 7.84 -4.23 6.06
C ILE A 114 7.24 -3.57 7.31
N ASP A 115 8.01 -2.70 7.96
CA ASP A 115 7.57 -1.91 9.12
C ASP A 115 6.72 -0.72 8.65
N THR A 116 5.41 -0.84 8.78
CA THR A 116 4.42 0.16 8.33
C THR A 116 3.83 0.90 9.54
N PRO A 117 4.00 2.24 9.67
CA PRO A 117 3.46 3.00 10.79
C PRO A 117 1.94 2.85 10.91
N ALA A 118 1.42 2.73 12.13
CA ALA A 118 0.01 2.44 12.39
C ALA A 118 -0.93 3.52 11.83
N TYR A 119 -0.44 4.75 11.63
CA TYR A 119 -1.16 5.85 10.97
C TYR A 119 -1.64 5.48 9.55
N PHE A 120 -0.91 4.65 8.80
CA PHE A 120 -1.32 4.21 7.46
C PHE A 120 -2.58 3.34 7.48
N PHE A 121 -2.90 2.70 8.60
CA PHE A 121 -4.12 1.93 8.81
C PHE A 121 -5.29 2.80 9.33
N THR A 122 -5.17 4.13 9.28
CA THR A 122 -6.17 5.10 9.76
C THR A 122 -6.76 5.95 8.63
N ASP A 123 -8.05 6.25 8.76
CA ASP A 123 -8.79 7.00 7.72
C ASP A 123 -8.32 8.45 7.65
N ALA A 124 -7.74 8.98 8.74
CA ALA A 124 -7.16 10.31 8.83
C ALA A 124 -6.08 10.55 7.76
N LEU A 125 -5.23 9.56 7.46
CA LEU A 125 -4.25 9.65 6.37
C LEU A 125 -4.96 9.82 5.01
N MET A 126 -6.02 9.06 4.77
CA MET A 126 -6.75 9.12 3.49
C MET A 126 -7.54 10.41 3.35
N ASP A 127 -8.16 10.91 4.41
CA ASP A 127 -8.82 12.21 4.40
C ASP A 127 -7.81 13.35 4.20
N GLU A 128 -6.65 13.28 4.85
CA GLU A 128 -5.52 14.19 4.61
C GLU A 128 -5.04 14.14 3.15
N LEU A 129 -4.84 12.94 2.58
CA LEU A 129 -4.41 12.78 1.18
C LEU A 129 -5.49 13.23 0.19
N ARG A 130 -6.78 12.97 0.46
CA ARG A 130 -7.92 13.44 -0.36
C ARG A 130 -8.02 14.96 -0.37
N GLN A 131 -7.69 15.63 0.74
CA GLN A 131 -7.68 17.09 0.87
C GLN A 131 -6.43 17.72 0.23
N LYS A 132 -5.23 17.25 0.62
CA LYS A 132 -3.95 17.81 0.15
C LYS A 132 -3.58 17.42 -1.28
N LYS A 133 -4.20 16.36 -1.82
CA LYS A 133 -3.89 15.67 -3.09
C LYS A 133 -2.52 15.04 -3.20
N GLN A 134 -1.51 15.55 -2.51
CA GLN A 134 -0.16 15.03 -2.48
C GLN A 134 0.43 15.12 -1.06
N MET A 135 1.26 14.16 -0.69
CA MET A 135 2.11 14.20 0.49
C MET A 135 3.54 13.81 0.10
N ASP A 136 4.47 14.70 0.40
CA ASP A 136 5.90 14.49 0.20
C ASP A 136 6.49 13.93 1.51
N LEU A 137 6.97 12.69 1.46
CA LEU A 137 7.66 12.03 2.56
C LEU A 137 9.16 11.99 2.26
N THR A 138 9.99 11.71 3.27
CA THR A 138 11.47 11.76 3.14
C THR A 138 12.01 10.86 2.04
N SER A 139 11.33 9.77 1.74
CA SER A 139 11.79 8.67 0.87
C SER A 139 11.01 8.49 -0.43
N PHE A 140 9.82 9.06 -0.55
CA PHE A 140 8.93 8.95 -1.71
C PHE A 140 7.79 9.97 -1.61
N LYS A 141 7.01 10.13 -2.68
CA LYS A 141 5.81 10.96 -2.72
C LYS A 141 4.56 10.09 -2.90
N ILE A 142 3.47 10.46 -2.24
CA ILE A 142 2.14 9.87 -2.43
C ILE A 142 1.23 10.92 -3.05
N ARG A 143 0.41 10.55 -4.03
CA ARG A 143 -0.70 11.39 -4.50
C ARG A 143 -2.02 10.62 -4.61
N HIS A 144 -3.13 11.30 -4.33
CA HIS A 144 -4.49 10.84 -4.59
C HIS A 144 -4.89 11.22 -6.01
N LEU A 145 -5.09 10.22 -6.87
CA LEU A 145 -5.50 10.40 -8.26
C LEU A 145 -7.02 10.57 -8.43
N GLY A 146 -7.80 10.20 -7.42
CA GLY A 146 -9.25 10.29 -7.44
C GLY A 146 -9.92 9.07 -6.82
N ILE A 147 -11.18 8.85 -7.21
CA ILE A 147 -11.99 7.72 -6.79
C ILE A 147 -12.46 7.01 -8.07
N GLU A 148 -12.17 5.71 -8.17
CA GLU A 148 -12.53 4.84 -9.30
C GLU A 148 -13.14 3.54 -8.77
N ASP A 149 -14.01 2.89 -9.52
CA ASP A 149 -14.43 1.52 -9.22
C ASP A 149 -13.34 0.54 -9.68
N ALA A 150 -13.21 -0.61 -9.01
CA ALA A 150 -12.22 -1.63 -9.31
C ALA A 150 -12.87 -3.02 -9.42
N ASN A 151 -12.35 -3.87 -10.31
CA ASN A 151 -12.80 -5.25 -10.47
C ASN A 151 -11.59 -6.18 -10.37
N THR A 152 -11.70 -7.27 -9.62
CA THR A 152 -10.66 -8.30 -9.51
C THR A 152 -10.80 -9.38 -10.60
N LEU A 153 -9.77 -10.22 -10.78
CA LEU A 153 -9.73 -11.28 -11.79
C LEU A 153 -10.87 -12.31 -11.68
N ASP A 154 -11.40 -12.53 -10.47
CA ASP A 154 -12.57 -13.37 -10.20
C ASP A 154 -13.92 -12.71 -10.53
N GLY A 155 -13.89 -11.45 -11.01
CA GLY A 155 -15.07 -10.66 -11.34
C GLY A 155 -15.72 -9.95 -10.15
N GLN A 156 -15.16 -10.00 -8.94
CA GLN A 156 -15.69 -9.24 -7.82
C GLN A 156 -15.46 -7.73 -8.03
N SER A 157 -16.54 -6.95 -7.91
CA SER A 157 -16.51 -5.49 -8.04
C SER A 157 -16.44 -4.80 -6.68
N TYR A 158 -15.75 -3.65 -6.66
CA TYR A 158 -15.52 -2.81 -5.49
C TYR A 158 -15.77 -1.35 -5.89
N ASP A 159 -16.81 -0.73 -5.34
CA ASP A 159 -17.19 0.64 -5.69
C ASP A 159 -16.39 1.68 -4.91
N LYS A 160 -16.15 2.86 -5.51
CA LYS A 160 -15.52 4.01 -4.85
C LYS A 160 -14.16 3.71 -4.19
N CYS A 161 -13.28 2.97 -4.88
CA CYS A 161 -11.91 2.76 -4.41
C CYS A 161 -11.14 4.09 -4.48
N ASP A 162 -10.37 4.43 -3.44
CA ASP A 162 -9.39 5.51 -3.56
C ASP A 162 -8.25 5.04 -4.46
N VAL A 163 -7.90 5.87 -5.44
CA VAL A 163 -6.76 5.63 -6.30
C VAL A 163 -5.59 6.43 -5.77
N VAL A 164 -4.55 5.73 -5.32
CA VAL A 164 -3.29 6.34 -4.89
C VAL A 164 -2.17 5.96 -5.82
N GLU A 165 -1.20 6.85 -5.99
CA GLU A 165 0.04 6.60 -6.70
C GLU A 165 1.22 7.01 -5.85
N ILE A 166 2.24 6.18 -5.82
CA ILE A 166 3.48 6.38 -5.07
C ILE A 166 4.64 6.33 -6.04
N TYR A 167 5.48 7.37 -5.97
CA TYR A 167 6.49 7.71 -6.98
C TYR A 167 7.65 8.47 -6.34
N ASP A 168 8.68 8.79 -7.13
CA ASP A 168 9.89 9.51 -6.68
C ASP A 168 10.59 8.78 -5.50
N VAL A 169 10.66 7.45 -5.62
CA VAL A 169 11.15 6.53 -4.59
C VAL A 169 12.68 6.57 -4.52
N GLN A 170 13.24 7.08 -3.42
CA GLN A 170 14.68 7.27 -3.25
C GLN A 170 15.40 5.95 -2.92
N GLN A 171 16.05 5.33 -3.92
CA GLN A 171 16.84 4.10 -3.78
C GLN A 171 17.83 4.15 -2.59
N GLY A 172 18.54 5.27 -2.41
CA GLY A 172 19.56 5.41 -1.36
C GLY A 172 19.02 5.37 0.08
N ALA A 173 17.74 5.68 0.29
CA ALA A 173 17.09 5.55 1.60
C ALA A 173 16.64 4.11 1.90
N LEU A 174 16.57 3.26 0.86
CA LEU A 174 16.01 1.91 0.89
C LEU A 174 17.05 0.80 1.01
N ALA A 175 18.32 1.09 0.71
CA ALA A 175 19.43 0.14 0.78
C ALA A 175 19.77 -0.42 2.19
N GLN A 176 19.03 -0.04 3.24
CA GLN A 176 19.21 -0.52 4.62
C GLN A 176 17.96 -1.17 5.24
N GLY A 177 17.00 -1.63 4.44
CA GLY A 177 15.86 -2.38 4.95
C GLY A 177 15.25 -3.37 3.95
N PRO A 178 14.60 -4.44 4.43
CA PRO A 178 13.75 -5.31 3.60
C PRO A 178 12.67 -4.47 2.93
N SER A 179 12.58 -4.52 1.60
CA SER A 179 11.73 -3.60 0.86
C SER A 179 11.28 -4.16 -0.50
N VAL A 180 10.12 -3.72 -0.99
CA VAL A 180 9.57 -3.80 -2.36
C VAL A 180 10.57 -3.35 -3.42
N ILE A 181 11.65 -2.62 -3.09
CA ILE A 181 12.77 -2.52 -4.03
C ILE A 181 13.36 -3.92 -4.27
N GLY A 182 13.56 -4.77 -3.27
CA GLY A 182 13.89 -6.19 -3.47
C GLY A 182 12.84 -7.00 -4.26
N LEU A 183 11.56 -6.61 -4.30
CA LEU A 183 10.59 -7.23 -5.23
C LEU A 183 10.83 -6.73 -6.65
N ALA A 184 11.00 -5.42 -6.81
CA ALA A 184 11.30 -4.77 -8.07
C ALA A 184 12.65 -5.26 -8.64
N GLU A 185 13.71 -5.30 -7.84
CA GLU A 185 15.00 -5.94 -8.09
C GLU A 185 14.83 -7.43 -8.38
N SER A 186 14.01 -8.20 -7.68
CA SER A 186 13.78 -9.61 -8.08
C SER A 186 13.17 -9.72 -9.49
N LEU A 187 12.30 -8.77 -9.87
CA LEU A 187 11.78 -8.62 -11.24
C LEU A 187 12.82 -8.10 -12.26
N MET A 188 13.97 -7.57 -11.82
CA MET A 188 14.88 -6.73 -12.63
C MET A 188 16.39 -7.05 -12.53
N ALA A 189 16.82 -7.93 -11.63
CA ALA A 189 18.22 -8.14 -11.29
C ALA A 189 19.00 -8.81 -12.43
N ASP A 190 18.36 -9.70 -13.18
CA ASP A 190 19.04 -10.56 -14.16
C ASP A 190 18.90 -10.07 -15.62
N THR A 191 17.94 -9.17 -15.92
CA THR A 191 17.83 -8.55 -17.26
C THR A 191 19.07 -7.71 -17.62
N ALA A 192 19.72 -7.11 -16.61
CA ALA A 192 20.99 -6.41 -16.78
C ALA A 192 22.18 -7.40 -16.89
N ALA A 193 22.23 -8.40 -15.99
CA ALA A 193 23.33 -9.37 -15.94
C ALA A 193 23.45 -10.22 -17.21
N ALA A 194 22.31 -10.62 -17.81
CA ALA A 194 22.24 -11.35 -19.07
C ALA A 194 22.86 -10.60 -20.27
N THR A 195 23.07 -9.28 -20.17
CA THR A 195 23.52 -8.45 -21.30
C THR A 195 24.91 -7.85 -21.11
N THR A 196 25.34 -7.55 -19.88
CA THR A 196 26.60 -6.80 -19.62
C THR A 196 27.48 -7.34 -18.49
N GLY A 197 27.12 -8.44 -17.83
CA GLY A 197 27.96 -9.07 -16.80
C GLY A 197 28.26 -8.20 -15.56
N THR A 198 27.51 -7.12 -15.35
CA THR A 198 27.72 -6.16 -14.25
C THR A 198 26.48 -6.14 -13.36
N MET A 199 26.60 -6.59 -12.10
CA MET A 199 25.48 -6.84 -11.17
C MET A 199 24.87 -5.57 -10.53
N ASN A 200 24.75 -4.46 -11.27
CA ASN A 200 24.13 -3.22 -10.78
C ASN A 200 22.91 -2.88 -11.65
N ALA A 201 21.81 -3.62 -11.46
CA ALA A 201 20.52 -3.27 -12.05
C ALA A 201 19.90 -2.10 -11.27
N SER A 202 20.06 -0.86 -11.75
CA SER A 202 19.35 0.29 -11.18
C SER A 202 17.85 0.19 -11.46
N VAL A 203 17.04 0.29 -10.42
CA VAL A 203 15.57 0.25 -10.49
C VAL A 203 15.04 1.67 -10.64
N ASP A 204 15.06 2.15 -11.87
CA ASP A 204 14.75 3.54 -12.18
C ASP A 204 13.24 3.73 -12.43
N ASN A 205 12.71 4.90 -12.07
CA ASN A 205 11.31 5.29 -12.27
C ASN A 205 10.28 4.31 -11.64
N LEU A 206 10.56 3.77 -10.45
CA LEU A 206 9.57 2.98 -9.70
C LEU A 206 8.33 3.84 -9.37
N VAL A 207 7.21 3.43 -9.93
CA VAL A 207 5.88 4.00 -9.68
C VAL A 207 4.94 2.84 -9.34
N ILE A 208 4.18 2.98 -8.27
CA ILE A 208 3.18 1.98 -7.89
C ILE A 208 1.84 2.68 -7.69
N ARG A 209 0.83 2.24 -8.45
CA ARG A 209 -0.55 2.72 -8.34
C ARG A 209 -1.38 1.64 -7.65
N ALA A 210 -2.16 2.01 -6.65
CA ALA A 210 -3.04 1.08 -5.95
C ALA A 210 -4.49 1.60 -5.97
N ARG A 211 -5.45 0.70 -6.17
CA ARG A 211 -6.88 0.96 -5.93
C ARG A 211 -7.23 0.34 -4.60
N LEU A 212 -7.57 1.19 -3.64
CA LEU A 212 -7.74 0.82 -2.25
C LEU A 212 -9.23 0.88 -1.91
N HIS A 213 -9.85 -0.27 -1.64
CA HIS A 213 -11.24 -0.35 -1.21
C HIS A 213 -11.35 -0.78 0.25
N PRO A 214 -12.16 -0.08 1.07
CA PRO A 214 -12.29 -0.40 2.48
C PRO A 214 -12.86 -1.79 2.87
N SER A 215 -13.17 -2.73 1.98
CA SER A 215 -13.56 -4.10 2.38
C SER A 215 -12.42 -5.14 2.30
N VAL A 216 -11.25 -4.77 1.78
CA VAL A 216 -10.14 -5.71 1.54
C VAL A 216 -9.19 -5.76 2.76
N PRO A 217 -8.83 -6.95 3.27
CA PRO A 217 -8.01 -7.10 4.48
C PRO A 217 -6.57 -6.61 4.33
N VAL A 218 -5.84 -6.54 5.45
CA VAL A 218 -4.47 -6.05 5.61
C VAL A 218 -4.40 -4.56 5.29
N MET A 219 -4.47 -4.31 3.99
CA MET A 219 -3.99 -3.11 3.35
C MET A 219 -4.92 -2.71 2.18
N GLY A 220 -6.14 -3.24 2.08
CA GLY A 220 -7.20 -2.65 1.25
C GLY A 220 -7.02 -2.67 -0.28
N ALA A 221 -5.85 -3.05 -0.79
CA ALA A 221 -5.57 -2.97 -2.22
C ALA A 221 -6.38 -4.04 -2.95
N VAL A 222 -7.36 -3.59 -3.72
CA VAL A 222 -8.13 -4.41 -4.68
C VAL A 222 -7.26 -4.69 -5.90
N GLN A 223 -6.51 -3.67 -6.33
CA GLN A 223 -5.58 -3.74 -7.46
C GLN A 223 -4.28 -3.01 -7.10
N LEU A 224 -3.16 -3.56 -7.58
CA LEU A 224 -1.81 -3.03 -7.39
C LEU A 224 -1.06 -3.08 -8.73
N ASP A 225 -0.77 -1.93 -9.31
CA ASP A 225 -0.04 -1.78 -10.57
C ASP A 225 1.38 -1.26 -10.29
N ILE A 226 2.37 -2.15 -10.35
CA ILE A 226 3.79 -1.81 -10.22
C ILE A 226 4.35 -1.51 -11.62
N GLN A 227 5.03 -0.38 -11.77
CA GLN A 227 5.73 0.02 -13.00
C GLN A 227 7.15 0.47 -12.64
N ALA A 228 8.14 0.05 -13.43
CA ALA A 228 9.54 0.42 -13.24
C ALA A 228 10.33 0.29 -14.55
N SER A 229 11.60 0.68 -14.52
CA SER A 229 12.56 0.45 -15.60
C SER A 229 13.88 -0.09 -15.06
N SER A 230 14.44 -1.10 -15.74
CA SER A 230 15.79 -1.62 -15.50
C SER A 230 16.50 -1.82 -16.83
N GLY A 231 17.75 -1.34 -16.94
CA GLY A 231 18.50 -1.39 -18.20
C GLY A 231 17.81 -0.66 -19.38
N GLY A 232 16.92 0.30 -19.09
CA GLY A 232 16.09 0.98 -20.09
C GLY A 232 14.84 0.21 -20.55
N LEU A 233 14.61 -1.02 -20.06
CA LEU A 233 13.43 -1.81 -20.38
C LEU A 233 12.27 -1.49 -19.40
N PRO A 234 11.08 -1.09 -19.90
CA PRO A 234 9.92 -0.83 -19.05
C PRO A 234 9.24 -2.14 -18.62
N LEU A 235 9.13 -2.34 -17.31
CA LEU A 235 8.45 -3.46 -16.69
C LEU A 235 7.19 -3.00 -15.99
N LYS A 236 6.12 -3.79 -16.14
CA LYS A 236 4.83 -3.58 -15.50
C LYS A 236 4.30 -4.89 -14.96
N ALA A 237 3.73 -4.87 -13.77
CA ALA A 237 3.07 -6.00 -13.15
C ALA A 237 1.83 -5.50 -12.40
N GLY A 238 0.65 -5.81 -12.95
CA GLY A 238 -0.64 -5.59 -12.31
C GLY A 238 -1.06 -6.83 -11.53
N PHE A 239 -1.37 -6.67 -10.26
CA PHE A 239 -1.88 -7.71 -9.38
C PHE A 239 -3.28 -7.34 -8.89
N ASP A 240 -4.14 -8.34 -8.78
CA ASP A 240 -5.50 -8.19 -8.26
C ASP A 240 -5.68 -9.03 -7.00
N TYR A 241 -6.43 -8.48 -6.05
CA TYR A 241 -6.81 -9.19 -4.83
C TYR A 241 -7.64 -10.43 -5.16
N LYS A 242 -7.31 -11.53 -4.52
CA LYS A 242 -7.99 -12.81 -4.66
C LYS A 242 -8.71 -13.14 -3.36
N LYS A 243 -10.04 -13.11 -3.38
CA LYS A 243 -10.84 -13.49 -2.22
C LYS A 243 -10.83 -15.01 -2.05
N ARG A 244 -10.52 -15.49 -0.84
CA ARG A 244 -10.68 -16.89 -0.43
C ARG A 244 -12.12 -17.20 -0.01
#